data_AF-A0A3D3ADK6-F1
#
_entry.id   AF-A0A3D3ADK6-F1
#
_cell.length_a   1.000
_cell.length_b   1.000
_cell.length_c   1.000
_cell.angle_alpha   90.00
_cell.angle_beta   90.00
_cell.angle_gamma   90.00
#
_symmetry.space_group_name_H-M   'P 1'
#
loop_
_entity.id
_entity.type
_entity.pdbx_description
1 polymer ?
#
loop_
_entity_poly.entity_id
_entity_poly.type
_entity_poly.pdbx_seq_one_letter_code
_entity_poly.pdbx_strand_id
1 'polypeptide(L)'
;EETAFGAEIVSNLYSNYIKSSSEDVYITTACPSVNLFIQKYFPSITKFMLPFVSPMIAHSRVIRKKYNNPFVVFIGPCIGKKLEKEDFHTEDAIDAVLTF
;
A
#
# COMPACT_ATOMS: atom_id res chain seq x y z
N GLU A 1 2.40 13.60 10.35
CA GLU A 1 3.05 12.32 10.72
C GLU A 1 3.82 11.82 9.51
N GLU A 2 4.91 11.06 9.69
CA GLU A 2 5.73 10.55 8.58
C GLU A 2 5.21 9.21 8.06
N THR A 3 5.23 9.00 6.74
CA THR A 3 4.81 7.72 6.11
C THR A 3 5.67 6.52 6.54
N ALA A 4 6.84 6.76 7.15
CA ALA A 4 7.65 5.72 7.79
C ALA A 4 6.85 4.92 8.82
N PHE A 5 5.90 5.55 9.53
CA PHE A 5 4.98 4.87 10.43
C PHE A 5 4.10 3.83 9.70
N GLY A 6 3.56 4.20 8.53
CA GLY A 6 2.84 3.24 7.68
C GLY A 6 3.75 2.11 7.17
N ALA A 7 5.01 2.42 6.88
CA ALA A 7 5.98 1.43 6.40
C ALA A 7 6.33 0.40 7.49
N GLU A 8 6.42 0.84 8.75
CA GLU A 8 6.61 -0.05 9.90
C GLU A 8 5.42 -1.00 10.05
N ILE A 9 4.18 -0.49 10.00
CA ILE A 9 2.96 -1.31 10.07
C ILE A 9 2.97 -2.39 8.99
N VAL A 10 3.20 -2.00 7.74
CA VAL A 10 3.19 -2.93 6.60
C VAL A 10 4.33 -3.95 6.70
N SER A 11 5.52 -3.53 7.16
CA SER A 11 6.66 -4.44 7.36
C SER A 11 6.37 -5.50 8.44
N ASN A 12 5.69 -5.11 9.51
CA ASN A 12 5.25 -6.03 10.56
C ASN A 12 4.18 -7.00 10.03
N LEU A 13 3.23 -6.53 9.22
CA LEU A 13 2.24 -7.39 8.56
C LEU A 13 2.91 -8.41 7.63
N TYR A 14 3.87 -7.99 6.81
CA TYR A 14 4.65 -8.89 5.97
C TYR A 14 5.39 -9.93 6.82
N SER A 15 6.09 -9.49 7.86
CA SER A 15 6.86 -10.38 8.74
C SER A 15 5.97 -11.42 9.41
N ASN A 16 4.80 -11.02 9.89
CA ASN A 16 3.84 -11.93 10.53
C ASN A 16 3.24 -12.91 9.52
N TYR A 17 2.86 -12.43 8.32
CA TYR A 17 2.33 -13.28 7.26
C TYR A 17 3.32 -14.35 6.84
N ILE A 18 4.57 -13.96 6.57
CA ILE A 18 5.66 -14.86 6.18
C ILE A 18 5.92 -15.91 7.27
N LYS A 19 5.91 -15.54 8.55
CA LYS A 19 6.09 -16.50 9.67
C LYS A 19 4.93 -17.49 9.80
N SER A 20 3.72 -17.08 9.45
CA SER A 20 2.51 -17.91 9.53
C SER A 20 2.23 -18.73 8.27
N SER A 21 2.98 -18.50 7.20
CA SER A 21 2.78 -19.09 5.88
C SER A 21 3.90 -20.09 5.58
N SER A 22 3.58 -21.14 4.81
CA SER A 22 4.54 -22.14 4.35
C SER A 22 4.92 -21.97 2.87
N GLU A 23 4.59 -20.83 2.27
CA GLU A 23 4.97 -20.52 0.88
C GLU A 23 6.46 -20.21 0.77
N ASP A 24 7.06 -20.60 -0.37
CA ASP A 24 8.48 -20.36 -0.65
C ASP A 24 8.75 -18.96 -1.22
N VAL A 25 7.73 -18.34 -1.83
CA VAL A 25 7.87 -17.08 -2.59
C VAL A 25 6.82 -16.08 -2.16
N TYR A 26 7.28 -14.86 -1.86
CA TYR A 26 6.42 -13.73 -1.52
C TYR A 26 6.85 -12.51 -2.34
N ILE A 27 5.86 -11.83 -2.92
CA ILE A 27 6.05 -10.58 -3.66
C ILE A 27 5.38 -9.46 -2.87
N THR A 28 6.16 -8.47 -2.45
CA THR A 28 5.63 -7.30 -1.73
C THR A 28 4.78 -6.42 -2.64
N THR A 29 3.82 -5.71 -2.04
CA THR A 29 2.79 -4.95 -2.77
C THR A 29 2.82 -3.45 -2.50
N ALA A 30 3.92 -2.93 -1.94
CA ALA A 30 4.05 -1.52 -1.60
C ALA A 30 4.15 -0.58 -2.83
N CYS A 31 4.57 -1.10 -3.99
CA CYS A 31 4.77 -0.34 -5.21
C CYS A 31 3.62 -0.58 -6.22
N PRO A 32 2.76 0.41 -6.49
CA PRO A 32 1.63 0.23 -7.41
C PRO A 32 2.08 -0.08 -8.84
N SER A 33 3.22 0.47 -9.29
CA SER A 33 3.76 0.18 -10.63
C SER A 33 4.16 -1.28 -10.80
N VAL A 34 4.77 -1.89 -9.77
CA VAL A 34 5.14 -3.32 -9.78
C VAL A 34 3.88 -4.18 -9.75
N ASN A 35 2.91 -3.83 -8.90
CA ASN A 35 1.64 -4.54 -8.82
C ASN A 35 0.94 -4.57 -10.18
N LEU A 36 0.80 -3.41 -10.84
CA LEU A 36 0.18 -3.29 -12.15
C LEU A 36 0.95 -4.07 -13.22
N PHE A 37 2.28 -4.02 -13.20
CA PHE A 37 3.13 -4.77 -14.12
C PHE A 37 2.89 -6.28 -14.01
N ILE A 38 2.88 -6.81 -12.79
CA ILE A 38 2.63 -8.23 -12.54
C ILE A 38 1.21 -8.61 -12.97
N GLN A 39 0.20 -7.84 -12.56
CA GLN A 39 -1.19 -8.12 -12.91
C GLN A 39 -1.43 -8.12 -14.42
N LYS A 40 -0.78 -7.21 -15.15
CA LYS A 40 -0.97 -7.07 -16.60
C LYS A 40 -0.18 -8.09 -17.43
N TYR A 41 1.07 -8.36 -17.06
CA TYR A 41 1.98 -9.13 -17.91
C TYR A 41 2.32 -10.52 -17.35
N PHE A 42 2.15 -10.74 -16.05
CA PHE A 42 2.45 -12.01 -15.37
C PHE A 42 1.30 -12.43 -14.44
N PRO A 43 0.06 -12.55 -14.94
CA PRO A 43 -1.09 -12.86 -14.08
C PRO A 43 -0.94 -14.18 -13.30
N SER A 44 -0.19 -15.15 -13.83
CA SER A 44 0.06 -16.45 -13.17
C SER A 44 0.86 -16.37 -11.87
N ILE A 45 1.63 -15.30 -11.64
CA ILE A 45 2.41 -15.09 -10.41
C ILE A 45 1.72 -14.18 -9.40
N THR A 46 0.54 -13.64 -9.71
CA THR A 46 -0.25 -12.80 -8.79
C THR A 46 -0.58 -13.50 -7.47
N LYS A 47 -0.71 -14.84 -7.48
CA LYS A 47 -0.91 -15.65 -6.27
C LYS A 47 0.21 -15.52 -5.22
N PHE A 48 1.40 -15.08 -5.62
CA PHE A 48 2.52 -14.84 -4.70
C PHE A 48 2.56 -13.40 -4.17
N MET A 49 1.68 -12.52 -4.66
CA MET A 49 1.60 -11.14 -4.18
C MET A 49 0.96 -11.10 -2.79
N LEU A 50 1.61 -10.40 -1.88
CA LEU A 50 1.13 -10.27 -0.51
C LEU A 50 -0.16 -9.45 -0.46
N PRO A 51 -1.18 -9.87 0.31
CA PRO A 51 -2.51 -9.26 0.29
C PRO A 51 -2.61 -7.99 1.18
N PHE A 52 -1.59 -7.13 1.15
CA PHE A 52 -1.55 -5.91 1.96
C PHE A 52 -1.49 -4.65 1.11
N VAL A 53 -2.10 -3.59 1.63
CA VAL A 53 -2.06 -2.26 1.04
C VAL A 53 -0.68 -1.60 1.25
N SER A 54 -0.38 -0.56 0.48
CA SER A 54 0.89 0.13 0.62
C SER A 54 0.97 0.98 1.91
N PRO A 55 2.20 1.39 2.32
CA PRO A 55 2.41 2.27 3.47
C PRO A 55 1.58 3.56 3.44
N MET A 56 1.39 4.14 2.26
CA MET A 56 0.56 5.34 2.07
C MET A 56 -0.88 5.10 2.54
N ILE A 57 -1.50 4.02 2.05
CA ILE A 57 -2.89 3.67 2.37
C ILE A 57 -3.02 3.22 3.83
N ALA A 58 -2.09 2.38 4.29
CA ALA A 58 -2.08 1.91 5.68
C ALA A 58 -2.02 3.09 6.66
N HIS A 59 -1.10 4.03 6.45
CA HIS A 59 -0.97 5.20 7.31
C HIS A 59 -2.19 6.11 7.22
N SER A 60 -2.71 6.35 6.03
CA SER A 60 -3.89 7.20 5.84
C SER A 60 -5.11 6.65 6.60
N ARG A 61 -5.31 5.33 6.57
CA ARG A 61 -6.37 4.66 7.35
C ARG A 61 -6.17 4.81 8.86
N VAL A 62 -4.92 4.82 9.35
CA VAL A 62 -4.65 5.08 10.78
C VAL A 62 -5.00 6.53 11.14
N ILE A 63 -4.59 7.49 10.32
CA ILE A 63 -4.91 8.92 10.52
C ILE A 63 -6.43 9.12 10.58
N ARG A 64 -7.18 8.55 9.64
CA ARG A 64 -8.65 8.61 9.63
C ARG A 64 -9.31 8.01 10.88
N LYS A 65 -8.71 6.97 11.47
CA LYS A 65 -9.20 6.41 12.75
C LYS A 65 -8.84 7.26 13.96
N LYS A 66 -7.71 7.98 13.90
CA LYS A 66 -7.17 8.76 15.02
C LYS A 66 -7.81 10.14 15.16
N TYR A 67 -8.23 10.75 14.06
CA TYR A 67 -8.75 12.11 14.04
C TYR A 67 -10.18 12.14 13.49
N ASN A 68 -10.98 13.11 13.95
CA ASN A 68 -12.35 13.30 13.46
C ASN A 68 -12.33 14.04 12.12
N ASN A 69 -12.89 13.41 11.07
CA ASN A 69 -13.01 13.95 9.71
C ASN A 69 -11.73 14.63 9.16
N PRO A 70 -10.56 13.95 9.14
CA PRO A 70 -9.33 14.57 8.65
C PRO A 70 -9.32 14.64 7.12
N PHE A 71 -8.66 15.66 6.60
CA PHE A 71 -8.23 15.72 5.21
C PHE A 71 -6.77 15.23 5.11
N VAL A 72 -6.54 14.11 4.44
CA VAL A 72 -5.24 13.42 4.41
C VAL A 72 -4.57 13.59 3.05
N VAL A 73 -3.34 14.13 3.09
CA VAL A 73 -2.50 14.34 1.90
C VAL A 73 -1.20 13.55 2.04
N PHE A 74 -0.88 12.76 1.02
CA PHE A 74 0.42 12.11 0.90
C PHE A 74 1.32 12.92 -0.03
N ILE A 75 2.58 13.10 0.36
CA ILE A 75 3.60 13.81 -0.41
C ILE A 75 4.77 12.86 -0.61
N GLY A 76 5.04 12.46 -1.85
CA GLY A 76 6.07 11.47 -2.15
C GLY A 76 6.53 11.48 -3.60
N PRO A 77 7.67 10.87 -3.93
CA PRO A 77 8.30 11.00 -5.25
C PRO A 77 7.62 10.19 -6.36
N CYS A 78 6.60 9.39 -6.03
CA CYS A 78 6.05 8.38 -6.94
C CYS A 78 4.75 8.85 -7.58
N ILE A 79 4.74 9.01 -8.91
CA ILE A 79 3.52 9.26 -9.67
C ILE A 79 2.52 8.10 -9.60
N GLY A 80 3.00 6.86 -9.46
CA GLY A 80 2.15 5.68 -9.33
C GLY A 80 1.23 5.72 -8.10
N LYS A 81 1.58 6.48 -7.07
CA LYS A 81 0.72 6.68 -5.89
C LYS A 81 -0.53 7.51 -6.20
N LYS A 82 -0.48 8.38 -7.21
CA LYS A 82 -1.68 9.07 -7.71
C LYS A 82 -2.67 8.09 -8.30
N LEU A 83 -2.18 7.09 -9.04
CA LEU A 83 -3.05 6.02 -9.57
C LEU A 83 -3.58 5.12 -8.46
N GLU A 84 -2.77 4.79 -7.45
CA GLU A 84 -3.22 4.00 -6.30
C GLU A 84 -4.34 4.69 -5.53
N LYS A 85 -4.33 6.03 -5.41
CA LYS A 85 -5.46 6.78 -4.84
C LYS A 85 -6.77 6.53 -5.61
N GLU A 86 -6.70 6.43 -6.93
CA GLU A 86 -7.89 6.26 -7.79
C GLU A 86 -8.36 4.78 -7.88
N ASP A 87 -7.69 3.85 -7.21
CA ASP A 87 -8.13 2.45 -7.15
C ASP A 87 -9.36 2.33 -6.24
N PHE A 88 -10.42 1.66 -6.73
CA PHE A 88 -11.69 1.51 -6.03
C PHE A 88 -11.55 0.81 -4.67
N HIS A 89 -10.50 -0.01 -4.47
CA HIS A 89 -10.24 -0.67 -3.19
C HIS A 89 -9.65 0.27 -2.13
N THR A 90 -9.19 1.45 -2.54
CA THR A 90 -8.45 2.39 -1.69
C THR A 90 -8.85 3.86 -1.85
N GLU A 91 -9.88 4.15 -2.65
CA GLU A 91 -10.39 5.51 -2.89
C GLU A 91 -10.85 6.23 -1.62
N ASP A 92 -11.31 5.48 -0.62
CA ASP A 92 -11.76 5.99 0.67
C ASP A 92 -10.58 6.39 1.59
N ALA A 93 -9.38 5.90 1.29
CA ALA A 93 -8.28 5.97 2.22
C ALA A 93 -7.64 7.36 2.27
N ILE A 94 -7.48 8.07 1.14
CA ILE A 94 -6.68 9.30 1.05
C ILE A 94 -7.28 10.36 0.13
N ASP A 95 -7.22 11.62 0.54
CA ASP A 95 -7.89 12.72 -0.17
C ASP A 95 -7.03 13.31 -1.30
N ALA A 96 -5.70 13.38 -1.14
CA ALA A 96 -4.81 13.90 -2.18
C ALA A 96 -3.41 13.28 -2.15
N VAL A 97 -2.78 13.26 -3.34
CA VAL A 97 -1.38 12.81 -3.53
C VAL A 97 -0.60 13.86 -4.31
N LEU A 98 0.47 14.39 -3.71
CA LEU A 98 1.39 15.34 -4.31
C LEU A 98 2.78 14.71 -4.53
N THR A 99 3.48 15.21 -5.53
CA THR A 99 4.80 14.71 -5.96
C THR A 99 5.86 15.81 -5.85
N PHE A 100 7.10 15.41 -5.60
CA PHE A 100 8.31 16.25 -5.66
C PHE A 100 9.40 15.55 -6.48
#